data_AF-A0A2L0HVM5-F1
#
_entry.id   AF-A0A2L0HVM5-F1
#
_cell.length_a   1.000
_cell.length_b   1.000
_cell.length_c   1.000
_cell.angle_alpha   90.00
_cell.angle_beta   90.00
_cell.angle_gamma   90.00
#
_symmetry.space_group_name_H-M   'P 1'
#
loop_
_entity.id
_entity.type
_entity.pdbx_description
1 polymer ?
#
loop_
_entity_poly.entity_id
_entity_poly.type
_entity_poly.pdbx_seq_one_letter_code
_entity_poly.pdbx_strand_id
1 'polypeptide(L)'
;MALDQIWKQQLTLVTYGNEFLNKELSFNRWKQHPIFDQHLLAFRDLISQHLLAQHFQIWLEGLKKQGTKHLSLHSSSLLNDEQNPNANVELLPFAHFIVSHEANKKTAWILGKELAEWYNADNDFEAPIPQQNPLRQETFWRFELNSKLAKRIDADLQRPNWDDIQSYTQTELFNSPLAQGFVEPTQSNLPYYGYVRKTNTEAESGFDLQKLALIPTDYPADFAHKSLYRLEALNHYIQNKLQHPQHEDGSLLSADEQLNLRHFSQKLEDLQAKFIVKVANHYQTAQLTSIVINNPLEGASATTTTSTSSTPHHPHKIGSSAVFKLILITVIICIAAYYFGL
;
A
#
# COMPACT_ATOMS: atom_id res chain seq x y z
N MET A 1 -6.46 13.93 -10.07
CA MET A 1 -7.04 14.49 -8.84
C MET A 1 -6.07 14.07 -7.77
N ALA A 2 -5.59 15.00 -6.94
CA ALA A 2 -4.62 14.68 -5.91
C ALA A 2 -5.07 13.46 -5.09
N LEU A 3 -4.14 12.53 -4.88
CA LEU A 3 -4.40 11.33 -4.10
C LEU A 3 -4.87 11.71 -2.67
N ASP A 4 -6.09 11.34 -2.32
CA ASP A 4 -6.67 11.65 -0.99
C ASP A 4 -5.86 10.98 0.11
N GLN A 5 -5.53 11.71 1.18
CA GLN A 5 -4.64 11.29 2.26
C GLN A 5 -5.16 10.09 3.07
N ILE A 6 -6.42 9.68 2.90
CA ILE A 6 -7.02 8.49 3.51
C ILE A 6 -6.21 7.20 3.27
N TRP A 7 -5.45 7.14 2.17
CA TRP A 7 -4.56 6.00 1.87
C TRP A 7 -3.56 5.72 3.01
N LYS A 8 -3.16 6.74 3.79
CA LYS A 8 -2.22 6.60 4.91
C LYS A 8 -2.84 5.80 6.06
N GLN A 9 -4.10 6.06 6.39
CA GLN A 9 -4.83 5.26 7.36
C GLN A 9 -5.08 3.85 6.81
N GLN A 10 -5.46 3.72 5.54
CA GLN A 10 -5.64 2.40 4.92
C GLN A 10 -4.35 1.57 4.92
N LEU A 11 -3.20 2.16 4.58
CA LEU A 11 -1.88 1.54 4.65
C LEU A 11 -1.57 1.08 6.08
N THR A 12 -1.80 1.95 7.08
CA THR A 12 -1.55 1.62 8.48
C THR A 12 -2.46 0.49 8.97
N LEU A 13 -3.75 0.52 8.61
CA LEU A 13 -4.70 -0.54 8.93
C LEU A 13 -4.26 -1.88 8.36
N VAL A 14 -3.79 -1.90 7.10
CA VAL A 14 -3.35 -3.15 6.46
C VAL A 14 -2.06 -3.65 7.10
N THR A 15 -1.04 -2.81 7.27
CA THR A 15 0.26 -3.24 7.78
C THR A 15 0.19 -3.68 9.25
N TYR A 16 -0.31 -2.82 10.15
CA TYR A 16 -0.45 -3.18 11.57
C TYR A 16 -1.59 -4.17 11.83
N GLY A 17 -2.68 -4.11 11.05
CA GLY A 17 -3.76 -5.09 11.14
C GLY A 17 -3.27 -6.49 10.82
N ASN A 18 -2.39 -6.65 9.82
CA ASN A 18 -1.74 -7.94 9.54
C ASN A 18 -0.85 -8.43 10.68
N GLU A 19 -0.14 -7.54 11.38
CA GLU A 19 0.66 -7.92 12.55
C GLU A 19 -0.23 -8.35 13.73
N PHE A 20 -1.37 -7.69 13.92
CA PHE A 20 -2.37 -8.09 14.91
C PHE A 20 -2.98 -9.46 14.58
N LEU A 21 -3.37 -9.67 13.32
CA LEU A 21 -4.02 -10.91 12.85
C LEU A 21 -3.07 -12.12 12.89
N ASN A 22 -1.80 -11.94 12.51
CA ASN A 22 -0.85 -13.05 12.35
C ASN A 22 0.07 -13.28 13.55
N LYS A 23 0.44 -12.23 14.29
CA LYS A 23 1.50 -12.28 15.32
C LYS A 23 1.03 -11.85 16.71
N GLU A 24 -0.27 -11.68 16.88
CA GLU A 24 -0.89 -11.21 18.12
C GLU A 24 -0.26 -9.91 18.63
N LEU A 25 0.18 -9.02 17.71
CA LEU A 25 0.65 -7.70 18.08
C LEU A 25 -0.42 -7.02 18.94
N SER A 26 -0.13 -6.84 20.22
CA SER A 26 -1.10 -6.23 21.13
C SER A 26 -1.44 -4.83 20.64
N PHE A 27 -2.74 -4.50 20.64
CA PHE A 27 -3.21 -3.14 20.36
C PHE A 27 -2.52 -2.10 21.25
N ASN A 28 -2.04 -2.46 22.43
CA ASN A 28 -1.33 -1.54 23.32
C ASN A 28 -0.12 -0.86 22.63
N ARG A 29 0.47 -1.47 21.61
CA ARG A 29 1.61 -0.91 20.88
C ARG A 29 1.24 0.14 19.84
N TRP A 30 0.00 0.18 19.35
CA TRP A 30 -0.37 1.01 18.19
C TRP A 30 -1.80 1.52 18.18
N LYS A 31 -2.58 1.28 19.25
CA LYS A 31 -3.93 1.80 19.42
C LYS A 31 -3.97 3.33 19.40
N GLN A 32 -2.94 3.96 19.96
CA GLN A 32 -2.77 5.41 20.04
C GLN A 32 -1.98 5.96 18.84
N HIS A 33 -1.98 5.26 17.71
CA HIS A 33 -1.26 5.73 16.52
C HIS A 33 -1.89 7.04 16.02
N PRO A 34 -1.12 8.14 15.91
CA PRO A 34 -1.67 9.47 15.61
C PRO A 34 -2.38 9.60 14.25
N ILE A 35 -2.19 8.63 13.36
CA ILE A 35 -2.84 8.60 12.05
C ILE A 35 -4.35 8.35 12.17
N PHE A 36 -4.78 7.67 13.24
CA PHE A 36 -6.19 7.40 13.50
C PHE A 36 -6.93 8.57 14.15
N ASP A 37 -6.21 9.60 14.59
CA ASP A 37 -6.81 10.84 15.11
C ASP A 37 -7.24 11.81 13.98
N GLN A 38 -6.91 11.50 12.73
CA GLN A 38 -7.23 12.37 11.57
C GLN A 38 -8.67 12.17 11.06
N HIS A 39 -9.18 10.95 11.10
CA HIS A 39 -10.52 10.61 10.62
C HIS A 39 -11.17 9.59 11.54
N LEU A 40 -12.46 9.76 11.80
CA LEU A 40 -13.27 8.79 12.53
C LEU A 40 -13.66 7.66 11.59
N LEU A 41 -13.31 6.43 11.93
CA LEU A 41 -13.57 5.27 11.08
C LEU A 41 -14.80 4.50 11.55
N ALA A 42 -15.75 4.29 10.64
CA ALA A 42 -16.89 3.40 10.83
C ALA A 42 -16.84 2.25 9.82
N PHE A 43 -17.41 1.11 10.19
CA PHE A 43 -17.45 -0.09 9.37
C PHE A 43 -18.89 -0.60 9.34
N ARG A 44 -19.46 -0.72 8.15
CA ARG A 44 -20.85 -1.11 7.92
C ARG A 44 -20.96 -2.22 6.89
N ASP A 45 -22.05 -2.96 6.94
CA ASP A 45 -22.41 -3.90 5.89
C ASP A 45 -23.09 -3.16 4.73
N LEU A 46 -22.64 -3.36 3.48
CA LEU A 46 -23.16 -2.61 2.33
C LEU A 46 -24.63 -2.90 2.04
N ILE A 47 -25.09 -4.14 2.23
CA ILE A 47 -26.46 -4.52 1.88
C ILE A 47 -27.43 -4.15 2.99
N SER A 48 -27.14 -4.53 4.23
CA SER A 48 -28.03 -4.32 5.37
C SER A 48 -27.87 -2.96 6.05
N GLN A 49 -26.81 -2.21 5.72
CA GLN A 49 -26.42 -0.95 6.36
C GLN A 49 -26.10 -1.04 7.86
N HIS A 50 -26.06 -2.26 8.40
CA HIS A 50 -25.78 -2.48 9.81
C HIS A 50 -24.38 -2.01 10.16
N LEU A 51 -24.29 -1.23 11.23
CA LEU A 51 -23.05 -0.86 11.90
C LEU A 51 -22.36 -2.09 12.49
N LEU A 52 -21.20 -2.42 11.94
CA LEU A 52 -20.35 -3.54 12.37
C LEU A 52 -19.34 -3.10 13.42
N ALA A 53 -18.74 -1.92 13.23
CA ALA A 53 -17.80 -1.33 14.18
C ALA A 53 -17.76 0.20 14.04
N GLN A 54 -17.56 0.90 15.16
CA GLN A 54 -17.37 2.36 15.22
C GLN A 54 -15.89 2.76 15.37
N HIS A 55 -15.00 1.78 15.34
CA HIS A 55 -13.58 1.97 15.55
C HIS A 55 -12.79 0.81 14.95
N PHE A 56 -11.58 1.09 14.45
CA PHE A 56 -10.75 0.07 13.77
C PHE A 56 -10.37 -1.10 14.68
N GLN A 57 -10.21 -0.87 15.99
CA GLN A 57 -9.93 -1.93 16.96
C GLN A 57 -11.05 -2.97 16.99
N ILE A 58 -12.31 -2.52 17.12
CA ILE A 58 -13.48 -3.40 17.16
C ILE A 58 -13.62 -4.13 15.83
N TRP A 59 -13.36 -3.45 14.72
CA TRP A 59 -13.35 -4.03 13.39
C TRP A 59 -12.32 -5.18 13.28
N LEU A 60 -11.06 -4.95 13.66
CA LEU A 60 -10.01 -5.96 13.61
C LEU A 60 -10.28 -7.15 14.55
N GLU A 61 -10.78 -6.91 15.77
CA GLU A 61 -11.21 -7.99 16.67
C GLU A 61 -12.35 -8.82 16.06
N GLY A 62 -13.33 -8.15 15.43
CA GLY A 62 -14.41 -8.80 14.68
C GLY A 62 -13.88 -9.67 13.55
N LEU A 63 -12.95 -9.14 12.74
CA LEU A 63 -12.29 -9.88 11.66
C LEU A 63 -11.52 -11.11 12.18
N LYS A 64 -10.75 -10.96 13.28
CA LYS A 64 -10.03 -12.08 13.90
C LYS A 64 -11.00 -13.18 14.36
N LYS A 65 -12.12 -12.80 15.00
CA LYS A 65 -13.17 -13.75 15.42
C LYS A 65 -13.85 -14.45 14.24
N GLN A 66 -13.97 -13.77 13.10
CA GLN A 66 -14.51 -14.34 11.86
C GLN A 66 -13.50 -15.24 11.13
N GLY A 67 -12.25 -15.34 11.60
CA GLY A 67 -11.22 -16.19 10.98
C GLY A 67 -10.49 -15.53 9.81
N THR A 68 -10.53 -14.19 9.73
CA THR A 68 -9.69 -13.44 8.79
C THR A 68 -8.22 -13.67 9.12
N LYS A 69 -7.44 -14.03 8.09
CA LYS A 69 -6.00 -14.32 8.23
C LYS A 69 -5.12 -13.17 7.75
N HIS A 70 -5.64 -12.37 6.83
CA HIS A 70 -4.84 -11.37 6.14
C HIS A 70 -5.72 -10.20 5.68
N LEU A 71 -5.13 -9.01 5.67
CA LEU A 71 -5.65 -7.81 5.02
C LEU A 71 -4.74 -7.44 3.86
N SER A 72 -5.32 -6.96 2.77
CA SER A 72 -4.56 -6.38 1.67
C SER A 72 -5.18 -5.08 1.19
N LEU A 73 -4.36 -4.25 0.54
CA LEU A 73 -4.78 -3.02 -0.12
C LEU A 73 -4.77 -3.22 -1.64
N HIS A 74 -5.76 -2.68 -2.33
CA HIS A 74 -5.88 -2.81 -3.79
C HIS A 74 -6.34 -1.52 -4.45
N SER A 75 -6.03 -1.36 -5.74
CA SER A 75 -6.55 -0.25 -6.54
C SER A 75 -8.04 -0.42 -6.79
N SER A 76 -8.82 0.64 -6.57
CA SER A 76 -10.27 0.67 -6.85
C SER A 76 -10.62 0.36 -8.30
N SER A 77 -9.68 0.56 -9.24
CA SER A 77 -9.85 0.17 -10.64
C SER A 77 -10.20 -1.31 -10.86
N LEU A 78 -9.88 -2.19 -9.90
CA LEU A 78 -10.25 -3.61 -9.95
C LEU A 78 -11.76 -3.84 -9.85
N LEU A 79 -12.52 -2.86 -9.35
CA LEU A 79 -13.96 -2.89 -9.12
C LEU A 79 -14.76 -2.11 -10.17
N ASN A 80 -14.12 -1.51 -11.20
CA ASN A 80 -14.80 -0.68 -12.20
C ASN A 80 -15.91 -1.42 -12.98
N ASP A 81 -15.82 -2.75 -13.08
CA ASP A 81 -16.81 -3.59 -13.76
C ASP A 81 -18.05 -3.89 -12.89
N GLU A 82 -18.01 -3.55 -11.59
CA GLU A 82 -19.05 -3.94 -10.62
C GLU A 82 -20.06 -2.81 -10.42
N GLN A 83 -21.33 -3.18 -10.30
CA GLN A 83 -22.39 -2.25 -9.97
C GLN A 83 -22.56 -2.17 -8.46
N ASN A 84 -22.75 -0.96 -7.95
CA ASN A 84 -23.07 -0.75 -6.55
C ASN A 84 -24.43 -1.38 -6.22
N PRO A 85 -24.49 -2.41 -5.35
CA PRO A 85 -25.73 -3.11 -5.04
C PRO A 85 -26.65 -2.32 -4.10
N ASN A 86 -26.22 -1.20 -3.52
CA ASN A 86 -27.04 -0.38 -2.62
C ASN A 86 -27.15 1.07 -3.12
N ALA A 87 -28.33 1.45 -3.60
CA ALA A 87 -28.62 2.80 -4.09
C ALA A 87 -28.57 3.88 -3.00
N ASN A 88 -28.70 3.51 -1.72
CA ASN A 88 -28.67 4.43 -0.59
C ASN A 88 -27.26 4.74 -0.11
N VAL A 89 -26.24 4.18 -0.77
CA VAL A 89 -24.84 4.42 -0.45
C VAL A 89 -24.15 4.87 -1.72
N GLU A 90 -23.49 6.03 -1.69
CA GLU A 90 -22.59 6.46 -2.75
C GLU A 90 -21.18 5.93 -2.43
N LEU A 91 -20.67 5.01 -3.25
CA LEU A 91 -19.28 4.55 -3.11
C LEU A 91 -18.33 5.64 -3.63
N LEU A 92 -17.36 6.01 -2.80
CA LEU A 92 -16.46 7.13 -3.08
C LEU A 92 -15.33 6.69 -4.02
N PRO A 93 -14.92 7.53 -5.00
CA PRO A 93 -13.92 7.19 -6.01
C PRO A 93 -12.49 7.31 -5.50
N PHE A 94 -12.20 6.84 -4.28
CA PHE A 94 -10.83 6.80 -3.78
C PHE A 94 -9.98 5.79 -4.54
N ALA A 95 -8.68 6.01 -4.56
CA ALA A 95 -7.75 5.18 -5.31
C ALA A 95 -7.63 3.74 -4.78
N HIS A 96 -7.96 3.53 -3.50
CA HIS A 96 -7.70 2.26 -2.81
C HIS A 96 -8.91 1.75 -2.02
N PHE A 97 -8.99 0.43 -1.89
CA PHE A 97 -9.88 -0.27 -0.96
C PHE A 97 -9.13 -1.41 -0.26
N ILE A 98 -9.63 -1.81 0.91
CA ILE A 98 -9.04 -2.90 1.71
C ILE A 98 -9.79 -4.20 1.41
N VAL A 99 -9.10 -5.33 1.39
CA VAL A 99 -9.70 -6.67 1.33
C VAL A 99 -9.31 -7.47 2.55
N SER A 100 -10.29 -8.05 3.24
CA SER A 100 -10.07 -9.08 4.26
C SER A 100 -10.16 -10.47 3.65
N HIS A 101 -9.20 -11.33 4.01
CA HIS A 101 -9.06 -12.69 3.49
C HIS A 101 -9.40 -13.71 4.56
N GLU A 102 -10.51 -14.41 4.35
CA GLU A 102 -10.87 -15.61 5.10
C GLU A 102 -10.52 -16.86 4.26
N ALA A 103 -10.65 -18.06 4.85
CA ALA A 103 -10.19 -19.29 4.19
C ALA A 103 -10.82 -19.53 2.80
N ASN A 104 -12.12 -19.22 2.65
CA ASN A 104 -12.89 -19.53 1.45
C ASN A 104 -13.59 -18.32 0.83
N LYS A 105 -13.37 -17.12 1.36
CA LYS A 105 -14.03 -15.89 0.88
C LYS A 105 -13.13 -14.69 1.05
N LYS A 106 -13.35 -13.69 0.21
CA LYS A 106 -12.69 -12.39 0.25
C LYS A 106 -13.73 -11.30 0.33
N THR A 107 -13.49 -10.31 1.16
CA THR A 107 -14.45 -9.25 1.42
C THR A 107 -13.77 -7.90 1.26
N ALA A 108 -14.29 -7.08 0.35
CA ALA A 108 -13.86 -5.71 0.17
C ALA A 108 -14.47 -4.79 1.23
N TRP A 109 -13.69 -3.78 1.60
CA TRP A 109 -14.03 -2.68 2.48
C TRP A 109 -13.78 -1.40 1.69
N ILE A 110 -14.87 -0.85 1.15
CA ILE A 110 -14.87 0.27 0.22
C ILE A 110 -15.42 1.49 0.94
N LEU A 111 -14.76 2.64 0.80
CA LEU A 111 -15.25 3.87 1.41
C LEU A 111 -16.48 4.39 0.66
N GLY A 112 -17.47 4.85 1.41
CA GLY A 112 -18.75 5.30 0.85
C GLY A 112 -19.49 6.24 1.79
N LYS A 113 -20.33 7.09 1.22
CA LYS A 113 -21.22 8.00 1.95
C LYS A 113 -22.64 7.44 1.95
N GLU A 114 -23.27 7.40 3.11
CA GLU A 114 -24.69 7.12 3.21
C GLU A 114 -25.48 8.32 2.67
N LEU A 115 -26.44 8.05 1.78
CA LEU A 115 -27.31 9.06 1.21
C LEU A 115 -28.55 9.19 2.10
N ALA A 116 -28.83 10.41 2.53
CA ALA A 116 -29.99 10.68 3.35
C ALA A 116 -31.28 10.59 2.51
N GLU A 117 -32.21 9.74 2.96
CA GLU A 117 -33.50 9.47 2.29
C GLU A 117 -34.30 10.75 1.96
N TRP A 118 -34.23 11.76 2.83
CA TRP A 118 -35.01 13.00 2.71
C TRP A 118 -34.19 14.18 2.20
N TYR A 119 -32.95 13.95 1.81
CA TYR A 119 -32.06 14.98 1.31
C TYR A 119 -32.03 14.96 -0.21
N ASN A 120 -32.68 15.95 -0.81
CA ASN A 120 -32.69 16.13 -2.26
C ASN A 120 -31.56 17.07 -2.65
N ALA A 121 -30.79 16.70 -3.68
CA ALA A 121 -29.61 17.44 -4.18
C ALA A 121 -29.91 18.88 -4.62
N ASP A 122 -31.18 19.28 -4.67
CA ASP A 122 -31.60 20.64 -4.97
C ASP A 122 -31.28 21.64 -3.84
N ASN A 123 -31.02 21.17 -2.61
CA ASN A 123 -30.51 21.98 -1.49
C ASN A 123 -29.67 21.14 -0.52
N ASP A 124 -28.35 21.05 -0.73
CA ASP A 124 -27.34 21.78 0.08
C ASP A 124 -27.59 22.05 1.59
N PHE A 125 -28.42 21.35 2.36
CA PHE A 125 -28.53 21.60 3.81
C PHE A 125 -27.29 21.06 4.54
N GLU A 126 -26.29 21.90 4.68
CA GLU A 126 -25.18 21.65 5.58
C GLU A 126 -25.59 21.98 7.02
N ALA A 127 -25.32 21.05 7.95
CA ALA A 127 -25.52 21.32 9.37
C ALA A 127 -24.67 22.53 9.80
N PRO A 128 -25.14 23.40 10.70
CA PRO A 128 -24.35 24.53 11.19
C PRO A 128 -22.99 24.06 11.74
N ILE A 129 -21.91 24.80 11.46
CA ILE A 129 -20.53 24.45 11.89
C ILE A 129 -20.44 24.00 13.37
N PRO A 130 -21.10 24.65 14.36
CA PRO A 130 -21.04 24.22 15.77
C PRO A 130 -21.66 22.84 16.04
N GLN A 131 -22.46 22.31 15.12
CA GLN A 131 -23.13 21.02 15.19
C GLN A 131 -22.42 19.95 14.35
N GLN A 132 -21.43 20.33 13.54
CA GLN A 132 -20.65 19.39 12.74
C GLN A 132 -19.59 18.69 13.62
N ASN A 133 -19.25 17.46 13.24
CA ASN A 133 -18.13 16.77 13.86
C ASN A 133 -16.83 17.46 13.41
N PRO A 134 -15.92 17.84 14.34
CA PRO A 134 -14.65 18.48 13.96
C PRO A 134 -13.73 17.54 13.17
N LEU A 135 -13.94 16.22 13.25
CA LEU A 135 -13.23 15.23 12.46
C LEU A 135 -14.12 14.68 11.35
N ARG A 136 -13.53 14.57 10.16
CA ARG A 136 -14.17 13.92 9.01
C ARG A 136 -14.37 12.43 9.34
N GLN A 137 -15.59 11.94 9.13
CA GLN A 137 -15.95 10.54 9.33
C GLN A 137 -15.85 9.78 8.00
N GLU A 138 -15.16 8.64 8.03
CA GLU A 138 -14.96 7.74 6.90
C GLU A 138 -15.63 6.39 7.17
N THR A 139 -16.53 5.97 6.29
CA THR A 139 -17.27 4.72 6.46
C THR A 139 -16.83 3.68 5.44
N PHE A 140 -16.25 2.59 5.92
CA PHE A 140 -15.93 1.41 5.13
C PHE A 140 -17.15 0.49 5.03
N TRP A 141 -17.59 0.23 3.81
CA TRP A 141 -18.70 -0.64 3.49
C TRP A 141 -18.20 -2.00 3.04
N ARG A 142 -18.70 -3.04 3.73
CA ARG A 142 -18.35 -4.44 3.51
C ARG A 142 -19.11 -4.99 2.30
N PHE A 143 -18.38 -5.52 1.33
CA PHE A 143 -18.91 -6.18 0.14
C PHE A 143 -18.18 -7.51 -0.13
N GLU A 144 -18.90 -8.61 -0.28
CA GLU A 144 -18.29 -9.90 -0.60
C GLU A 144 -17.91 -9.99 -2.08
N LEU A 145 -16.67 -10.38 -2.36
CA LEU A 145 -16.16 -10.45 -3.73
C LEU A 145 -16.58 -11.75 -4.40
N ASN A 146 -17.08 -11.65 -5.63
CA ASN A 146 -17.35 -12.80 -6.47
C ASN A 146 -16.04 -13.54 -6.86
N SER A 147 -16.17 -14.76 -7.37
CA SER A 147 -15.01 -15.62 -7.69
C SER A 147 -14.08 -15.04 -8.76
N LYS A 148 -14.60 -14.24 -9.70
CA LYS A 148 -13.81 -13.56 -10.73
C LYS A 148 -12.92 -12.48 -10.10
N LEU A 149 -13.49 -11.62 -9.26
CA LEU A 149 -12.76 -10.59 -8.53
C LEU A 149 -11.76 -11.21 -7.55
N ALA A 150 -12.16 -12.25 -6.81
CA ALA A 150 -11.29 -12.92 -5.86
C ALA A 150 -9.99 -13.44 -6.53
N LYS A 151 -10.08 -13.92 -7.77
CA LYS A 151 -8.90 -14.31 -8.58
C LYS A 151 -8.06 -13.11 -9.02
N ARG A 152 -8.68 -11.99 -9.39
CA ARG A 152 -7.96 -10.73 -9.72
C ARG A 152 -7.19 -10.22 -8.49
N ILE A 153 -7.79 -10.29 -7.31
CA ILE A 153 -7.13 -9.96 -6.04
C ILE A 153 -5.89 -10.83 -5.82
N ASP A 154 -6.00 -12.15 -6.00
CA ASP A 154 -4.84 -13.05 -5.84
C ASP A 154 -3.71 -12.76 -6.83
N ALA A 155 -4.06 -12.36 -8.06
CA ALA A 155 -3.08 -11.95 -9.07
C ALA A 155 -2.38 -10.63 -8.73
N ASP A 156 -3.03 -9.72 -8.02
CA ASP A 156 -2.42 -8.45 -7.60
C ASP A 156 -1.46 -8.60 -6.41
N LEU A 157 -1.61 -9.68 -5.62
CA LEU A 157 -0.77 -10.02 -4.46
C LEU A 157 0.54 -10.74 -4.83
N GLN A 158 0.90 -10.78 -6.11
CA GLN A 158 2.18 -11.35 -6.52
C GLN A 158 3.34 -10.52 -5.96
N ARG A 159 4.38 -11.22 -5.49
CA ARG A 159 5.55 -10.61 -4.86
C ARG A 159 6.24 -9.63 -5.82
N PRO A 160 6.50 -8.39 -5.39
CA PRO A 160 7.19 -7.41 -6.22
C PRO A 160 8.69 -7.71 -6.30
N ASN A 161 9.31 -7.28 -7.41
CA ASN A 161 10.75 -7.08 -7.47
C ASN A 161 11.07 -5.62 -7.14
N TRP A 162 11.66 -5.37 -5.97
CA TRP A 162 11.92 -4.01 -5.49
C TRP A 162 12.99 -3.28 -6.29
N ASP A 163 14.00 -3.99 -6.81
CA ASP A 163 15.05 -3.40 -7.64
C ASP A 163 14.49 -2.93 -8.99
N ASP A 164 13.56 -3.71 -9.59
CA ASP A 164 12.86 -3.32 -10.82
C ASP A 164 11.95 -2.11 -10.56
N ILE A 165 11.21 -2.11 -9.45
CA ILE A 165 10.35 -0.98 -9.06
C ILE A 165 11.19 0.28 -8.85
N GLN A 166 12.34 0.17 -8.18
CA GLN A 166 13.26 1.30 -8.01
C GLN A 166 13.74 1.83 -9.35
N SER A 167 14.26 0.93 -10.21
CA SER A 167 14.83 1.30 -11.51
C SER A 167 13.80 1.97 -12.42
N TYR A 168 12.58 1.41 -12.47
CA TYR A 168 11.46 1.96 -13.20
C TYR A 168 11.04 3.32 -12.64
N THR A 169 10.83 3.44 -11.34
CA THR A 169 10.42 4.71 -10.70
C THR A 169 11.48 5.80 -10.88
N GLN A 170 12.76 5.45 -10.78
CA GLN A 170 13.86 6.39 -11.01
C GLN A 170 13.86 6.90 -12.46
N THR A 171 13.67 6.02 -13.43
CA THR A 171 13.67 6.37 -14.87
C THR A 171 12.45 7.20 -15.24
N GLU A 172 11.26 6.75 -14.82
CA GLU A 172 9.98 7.31 -15.28
C GLU A 172 9.58 8.61 -14.58
N LEU A 173 10.09 8.84 -13.37
CA LEU A 173 9.73 10.00 -12.54
C LEU A 173 10.94 10.88 -12.25
N PHE A 174 11.96 10.35 -11.57
CA PHE A 174 13.04 11.18 -11.00
C PHE A 174 14.09 11.64 -12.02
N ASN A 175 14.30 10.88 -13.10
CA ASN A 175 15.20 11.25 -14.20
C ASN A 175 14.49 12.08 -15.29
N SER A 176 13.18 12.33 -15.13
CA SER A 176 12.41 13.12 -16.09
C SER A 176 12.90 14.57 -16.11
N PRO A 177 12.98 15.23 -17.29
CA PRO A 177 13.24 16.67 -17.36
C PRO A 177 12.25 17.51 -16.54
N LEU A 178 11.01 17.03 -16.38
CA LEU A 178 9.98 17.71 -15.61
C LEU A 178 10.25 17.70 -14.10
N ALA A 179 11.07 16.76 -13.61
CA ALA A 179 11.56 16.68 -12.24
C ALA A 179 12.89 17.43 -12.03
N GLN A 180 13.43 18.10 -13.05
CA GLN A 180 14.64 18.89 -12.92
C GLN A 180 14.46 19.99 -11.85
N GLY A 181 15.42 20.07 -10.93
CA GLY A 181 15.39 20.97 -9.77
C GLY A 181 14.74 20.37 -8.52
N PHE A 182 14.23 19.13 -8.59
CA PHE A 182 13.76 18.41 -7.41
C PHE A 182 14.91 18.13 -6.43
N VAL A 183 14.68 18.43 -5.16
CA VAL A 183 15.63 18.19 -4.06
C VAL A 183 15.15 17.01 -3.22
N GLU A 184 16.06 16.08 -2.95
CA GLU A 184 15.77 14.89 -2.14
C GLU A 184 15.37 15.27 -0.70
N PRO A 185 14.32 14.65 -0.12
CA PRO A 185 13.89 14.96 1.23
C PRO A 185 14.92 14.51 2.27
N THR A 186 15.22 15.38 3.23
CA THR A 186 16.19 15.13 4.31
C THR A 186 15.78 13.98 5.24
N GLN A 187 14.50 13.64 5.27
CA GLN A 187 13.91 12.57 6.09
C GLN A 187 14.08 11.16 5.48
N SER A 188 14.78 11.03 4.36
CA SER A 188 14.91 9.77 3.60
C SER A 188 15.47 8.58 4.40
N ASN A 189 16.17 8.82 5.52
CA ASN A 189 16.74 7.80 6.38
C ASN A 189 15.88 7.52 7.64
N LEU A 190 14.69 8.12 7.74
CA LEU A 190 13.78 7.92 8.85
C LEU A 190 12.61 7.02 8.43
N PRO A 191 11.99 6.29 9.38
CA PRO A 191 10.71 5.65 9.14
C PRO A 191 9.66 6.65 8.64
N TYR A 192 8.87 6.22 7.66
CA TYR A 192 7.81 7.06 7.09
C TYR A 192 6.63 7.23 8.05
N TYR A 193 6.48 8.44 8.57
CA TYR A 193 5.38 8.79 9.49
C TYR A 193 4.12 9.28 8.78
N GLY A 194 4.21 9.91 7.60
CA GLY A 194 3.05 10.35 6.82
C GLY A 194 2.17 11.45 7.45
N TYR A 195 2.51 12.00 8.61
CA TYR A 195 1.82 13.14 9.22
C TYR A 195 2.80 14.22 9.68
N VAL A 196 2.35 15.48 9.60
CA VAL A 196 3.13 16.62 10.09
C VAL A 196 3.12 16.59 11.61
N ARG A 197 4.31 16.67 12.22
CA ARG A 197 4.48 16.79 13.67
C ARG A 197 3.72 18.03 14.13
N LYS A 198 2.68 17.87 14.96
CA LYS A 198 2.28 18.96 15.85
C LYS A 198 3.47 19.18 16.77
N THR A 199 4.27 20.19 16.48
CA THR A 199 5.25 20.70 17.43
C THR A 199 4.43 21.27 18.57
N ASN A 200 4.03 20.42 19.52
CA ASN A 200 3.43 20.91 20.74
C ASN A 200 4.48 21.81 21.39
N THR A 201 4.12 23.08 21.42
CA THR A 201 4.53 24.11 22.37
C THR A 201 4.85 23.48 23.73
N GLU A 202 5.88 24.06 24.33
CA GLU A 202 6.45 23.78 25.63
C GLU A 202 5.48 23.20 26.68
N ALA A 203 6.01 22.22 27.42
CA ALA A 203 5.44 21.57 28.60
C ALA A 203 4.37 20.50 28.33
N GLU A 204 4.82 19.26 28.16
CA GLU A 204 4.18 18.12 28.82
C GLU A 204 5.19 16.99 29.03
N SER A 205 5.70 16.95 30.26
CA SER A 205 6.38 15.80 30.86
C SER A 205 5.37 14.71 31.16
N GLY A 206 5.44 13.57 30.46
CA GLY A 206 4.72 12.35 30.84
C GLY A 206 4.31 11.52 29.63
N PHE A 207 5.11 10.50 29.30
CA PHE A 207 4.97 9.57 28.17
C PHE A 207 5.25 10.20 26.80
N ASP A 208 6.45 9.91 26.30
CA ASP A 208 6.84 10.01 24.90
C ASP A 208 5.69 9.47 24.03
N LEU A 209 4.92 10.36 23.40
CA LEU A 209 3.93 10.00 22.37
C LEU A 209 4.72 9.24 21.30
N GLN A 210 4.69 7.91 21.40
CA GLN A 210 5.51 7.03 20.56
C GLN A 210 5.27 7.43 19.12
N LYS A 211 6.35 7.91 18.48
CA LYS A 211 6.35 8.23 17.06
C LYS A 211 6.19 6.91 16.31
N LEU A 212 4.96 6.57 15.96
CA LEU A 212 4.65 5.36 15.23
C LEU A 212 4.67 5.65 13.73
N ALA A 213 5.56 4.97 13.03
CA ALA A 213 5.61 5.00 11.57
C ALA A 213 4.38 4.28 11.00
N LEU A 214 3.94 4.67 9.80
CA LEU A 214 2.78 4.06 9.14
C LEU A 214 3.00 2.59 8.78
N ILE A 215 4.26 2.15 8.75
CA ILE A 215 4.67 0.76 8.52
C ILE A 215 5.42 0.31 9.79
N PRO A 216 5.15 -0.90 10.31
CA PRO A 216 5.89 -1.46 11.44
C PRO A 216 7.41 -1.46 11.19
N THR A 217 8.18 -1.01 12.17
CA THR A 217 9.65 -0.85 12.08
C THR A 217 10.43 -2.09 12.49
N ASP A 218 9.75 -3.21 12.77
CA ASP A 218 10.37 -4.50 13.08
C ASP A 218 11.00 -5.18 11.84
N TYR A 219 10.84 -4.59 10.65
CA TYR A 219 11.28 -5.16 9.38
C TYR A 219 12.23 -4.21 8.62
N PRO A 220 13.14 -4.74 7.81
CA PRO A 220 13.98 -3.92 6.94
C PRO A 220 13.17 -3.42 5.73
N ALA A 221 12.47 -2.31 5.93
CA ALA A 221 11.57 -1.67 4.95
C ALA A 221 12.12 -0.32 4.44
N ASP A 222 13.45 -0.14 4.47
CA ASP A 222 14.11 1.14 4.16
C ASP A 222 13.72 1.69 2.80
N PHE A 223 13.59 0.83 1.79
CA PHE A 223 13.19 1.25 0.46
C PHE A 223 11.75 1.80 0.43
N ALA A 224 10.82 1.17 1.15
CA ALA A 224 9.45 1.68 1.26
C ALA A 224 9.43 3.03 1.97
N HIS A 225 10.10 3.16 3.12
CA HIS A 225 10.12 4.41 3.88
C HIS A 225 10.70 5.58 3.07
N LYS A 226 11.88 5.37 2.47
CA LYS A 226 12.53 6.36 1.62
C LYS A 226 11.66 6.74 0.42
N SER A 227 11.11 5.76 -0.29
CA SER A 227 10.34 6.01 -1.51
C SER A 227 9.03 6.74 -1.24
N LEU A 228 8.34 6.45 -0.13
CA LEU A 228 7.14 7.19 0.26
C LEU A 228 7.44 8.69 0.49
N TYR A 229 8.53 9.02 1.19
CA TYR A 229 8.97 10.40 1.34
C TYR A 229 9.30 11.06 -0.01
N ARG A 230 10.06 10.37 -0.87
CA ARG A 230 10.47 10.90 -2.18
C ARG A 230 9.28 11.16 -3.10
N LEU A 231 8.32 10.23 -3.17
CA LEU A 231 7.13 10.37 -4.01
C LEU A 231 6.22 11.50 -3.53
N GLU A 232 6.00 11.62 -2.21
CA GLU A 232 5.20 12.72 -1.66
C GLU A 232 5.86 14.09 -1.86
N ALA A 233 7.18 14.17 -1.65
CA ALA A 233 7.95 15.39 -1.91
C ALA A 233 7.92 15.78 -3.40
N LEU A 234 8.07 14.81 -4.31
CA LEU A 234 7.98 15.04 -5.74
C LEU A 234 6.58 15.51 -6.14
N ASN A 235 5.52 14.93 -5.55
CA ASN A 235 4.15 15.37 -5.81
C ASN A 235 3.96 16.82 -5.38
N HIS A 236 4.39 17.18 -4.16
CA HIS A 236 4.33 18.57 -3.69
C HIS A 236 5.12 19.53 -4.60
N TYR A 237 6.30 19.12 -5.06
CA TYR A 237 7.12 19.90 -5.98
C TYR A 237 6.40 20.16 -7.32
N ILE A 238 5.81 19.13 -7.93
CA ILE A 238 5.09 19.25 -9.20
C ILE A 238 3.79 20.05 -9.05
N GLN A 239 3.04 19.87 -7.94
CA GLN A 239 1.85 20.68 -7.66
C GLN A 239 2.21 22.16 -7.50
N ASN A 240 3.32 22.48 -6.84
CA ASN A 240 3.78 23.86 -6.72
C ASN A 240 4.12 24.46 -8.10
N LYS A 241 4.83 23.72 -8.98
CA LYS A 241 5.08 24.14 -10.36
C LYS A 241 3.79 24.37 -11.17
N LEU A 242 2.75 23.56 -10.95
CA LEU A 242 1.46 23.74 -11.61
C LEU A 242 0.70 24.99 -11.12
N GLN A 243 0.83 25.33 -9.83
CA GLN A 243 0.23 26.53 -9.25
C GLN A 243 0.98 27.81 -9.65
N HIS A 244 2.29 27.73 -9.83
CA HIS A 244 3.16 28.83 -10.23
C HIS A 244 3.90 28.47 -11.53
N PRO A 245 3.23 28.56 -12.70
CA PRO A 245 3.76 28.08 -13.97
C PRO A 245 4.78 29.07 -14.57
N GLN A 246 5.90 29.25 -13.87
CA GLN A 246 7.01 30.11 -14.25
C GLN A 246 8.31 29.30 -14.24
N HIS A 247 9.18 29.60 -15.19
CA HIS A 247 10.58 29.19 -15.20
C HIS A 247 11.36 29.94 -14.11
N GLU A 248 12.56 29.46 -13.77
CA GLU A 248 13.42 30.09 -12.74
C GLU A 248 13.84 31.53 -13.12
N ASP A 249 13.84 31.86 -14.40
CA ASP A 249 14.12 33.20 -14.93
C ASP A 249 12.90 34.14 -14.89
N GLY A 250 11.76 33.67 -14.39
CA GLY A 250 10.51 34.41 -14.29
C GLY A 250 9.65 34.40 -15.56
N SER A 251 10.09 33.75 -16.65
CA SER A 251 9.28 33.58 -17.85
C SER A 251 8.15 32.57 -17.62
N LEU A 252 7.01 32.77 -18.27
CA LEU A 252 5.86 31.86 -18.11
C LEU A 252 6.08 30.56 -18.89
N LEU A 253 5.65 29.43 -18.31
CA LEU A 253 5.59 28.15 -19.01
C LEU A 253 4.61 28.26 -20.19
N SER A 254 5.01 27.72 -21.34
CA SER A 254 4.13 27.59 -22.51
C SER A 254 2.94 26.66 -22.23
N ALA A 255 1.91 26.74 -23.06
CA ALA A 255 0.72 25.90 -22.92
C ALA A 255 1.05 24.39 -23.00
N ASP A 256 1.97 24.02 -23.89
CA ASP A 256 2.41 22.63 -24.07
C ASP A 256 3.20 22.12 -22.86
N GLU A 257 4.07 22.95 -22.28
CA GLU A 257 4.80 22.61 -21.04
C GLU A 257 3.85 22.41 -19.86
N GLN A 258 2.85 23.28 -19.71
CA GLN A 258 1.83 23.13 -18.67
C GLN A 258 1.00 21.86 -18.86
N LEU A 259 0.66 21.51 -20.10
CA LEU A 259 -0.04 20.26 -20.43
C LEU A 259 0.82 19.04 -20.09
N ASN A 260 2.10 19.06 -20.44
CA ASN A 260 3.06 18.01 -20.11
C ASN A 260 3.23 17.84 -18.59
N LEU A 261 3.27 18.94 -17.83
CA LEU A 261 3.30 18.88 -16.36
C LEU A 261 2.04 18.26 -15.78
N ARG A 262 0.85 18.55 -16.34
CA ARG A 262 -0.40 17.92 -15.89
C ARG A 262 -0.40 16.42 -16.15
N HIS A 263 0.03 15.98 -17.33
CA HIS A 263 0.15 14.55 -17.62
C HIS A 263 1.19 13.86 -16.72
N PHE A 264 2.32 14.52 -16.45
CA PHE A 264 3.31 14.01 -15.53
C PHE A 264 2.78 13.90 -14.10
N SER A 265 2.01 14.89 -13.63
CA SER A 265 1.32 14.84 -12.34
C SER A 265 0.36 13.66 -12.25
N GLN A 266 -0.44 13.41 -13.28
CA GLN A 266 -1.35 12.26 -13.31
C GLN A 266 -0.59 10.92 -13.28
N LYS A 267 0.50 10.81 -14.05
CA LYS A 267 1.37 9.63 -14.05
C LYS A 267 2.02 9.41 -12.68
N LEU A 268 2.48 10.47 -12.03
CA LEU A 268 3.04 10.42 -10.68
C LEU A 268 2.02 9.92 -9.66
N GLU A 269 0.80 10.45 -9.70
CA GLU A 269 -0.31 10.00 -8.83
C GLU A 269 -0.62 8.51 -9.04
N ASP A 270 -0.71 8.05 -10.30
CA ASP A 270 -0.96 6.64 -10.63
C ASP A 270 0.17 5.71 -10.14
N LEU A 271 1.43 6.08 -10.40
CA LEU A 271 2.58 5.30 -9.93
C LEU A 271 2.69 5.30 -8.41
N GLN A 272 2.41 6.43 -7.74
CA GLN A 272 2.36 6.49 -6.28
C GLN A 272 1.25 5.59 -5.73
N ALA A 273 0.05 5.62 -6.31
CA ALA A 273 -1.05 4.76 -5.89
C ALA A 273 -0.71 3.27 -6.03
N LYS A 274 -0.07 2.87 -7.13
CA LYS A 274 0.41 1.49 -7.35
C LYS A 274 1.53 1.10 -6.38
N PHE A 275 2.46 2.01 -6.11
CA PHE A 275 3.54 1.78 -5.15
C PHE A 275 2.99 1.54 -3.73
N ILE A 276 2.02 2.34 -3.28
CA ILE A 276 1.36 2.18 -1.98
C ILE A 276 0.73 0.79 -1.83
N VAL A 277 0.07 0.28 -2.88
CA VAL A 277 -0.49 -1.09 -2.89
C VAL A 277 0.61 -2.14 -2.67
N LYS A 278 1.75 -2.04 -3.38
CA LYS A 278 2.87 -2.97 -3.20
C LYS A 278 3.48 -2.88 -1.81
N VAL A 279 3.65 -1.67 -1.27
CA VAL A 279 4.12 -1.48 0.10
C VAL A 279 3.16 -2.10 1.10
N ALA A 280 1.86 -1.79 1.04
CA ALA A 280 0.87 -2.30 1.98
C ALA A 280 0.86 -3.84 2.07
N ASN A 281 1.01 -4.50 0.92
CA ASN A 281 0.93 -5.95 0.82
C ASN A 281 2.27 -6.67 1.05
N HIS A 282 3.42 -5.98 0.89
CA HIS A 282 4.75 -6.62 0.90
C HIS A 282 5.83 -5.87 1.71
N TYR A 283 5.44 -4.94 2.60
CA TYR A 283 6.33 -4.09 3.38
C TYR A 283 7.47 -4.82 4.09
N GLN A 284 7.24 -6.05 4.58
CA GLN A 284 8.22 -6.86 5.31
C GLN A 284 9.49 -7.17 4.49
N THR A 285 9.40 -7.05 3.16
CA THR A 285 10.49 -7.35 2.23
C THR A 285 10.95 -6.13 1.43
N ALA A 286 10.44 -4.95 1.74
CA ALA A 286 10.64 -3.73 0.96
C ALA A 286 12.02 -3.11 1.17
N GLN A 287 13.05 -3.83 0.74
CA GLN A 287 14.46 -3.47 0.73
C GLN A 287 15.05 -3.78 -0.64
N LEU A 288 16.10 -3.04 -1.00
CA LEU A 288 16.85 -3.26 -2.24
C LEU A 288 17.92 -4.34 -2.02
N THR A 289 18.30 -5.01 -3.09
CA THR A 289 19.41 -5.96 -3.02
C THR A 289 20.70 -5.18 -2.73
N SER A 290 21.43 -5.58 -1.69
CA SER A 290 22.70 -4.94 -1.35
C SER A 290 23.70 -5.18 -2.48
N ILE A 291 24.13 -4.10 -3.13
CA ILE A 291 25.24 -4.14 -4.08
C ILE A 291 26.51 -4.28 -3.23
N VAL A 292 27.03 -5.50 -3.14
CA VAL A 292 28.38 -5.73 -2.60
C VAL A 292 29.36 -5.10 -3.58
N ILE A 293 29.79 -3.87 -3.27
CA ILE A 293 30.93 -3.27 -3.94
C ILE A 293 32.13 -4.07 -3.43
N ASN A 294 32.57 -5.06 -4.20
CA ASN A 294 33.89 -5.65 -4.03
C ASN A 294 34.90 -4.53 -4.21
N ASN A 295 35.31 -3.89 -3.12
CA ASN A 295 36.29 -2.82 -3.14
C ASN A 295 37.63 -3.45 -3.55
N PRO A 296 38.20 -3.15 -4.74
CA PRO A 296 39.45 -3.76 -5.17
C PRO A 296 40.67 -3.26 -4.37
N LEU A 297 40.46 -2.31 -3.45
CA LEU A 297 41.46 -1.81 -2.49
C LEU A 297 41.37 -2.43 -1.09
N GLU A 298 40.38 -3.28 -0.80
CA GLU A 298 40.44 -4.13 0.40
C GLU A 298 41.38 -5.30 0.12
N GLY A 299 42.68 -5.02 0.30
CA GLY A 299 43.73 -6.01 0.26
C GLY A 299 43.40 -7.18 1.16
N ALA A 300 43.53 -8.38 0.61
CA ALA A 300 43.34 -9.67 1.26
C ALA A 300 43.83 -9.63 2.72
N SER A 301 42.90 -9.48 3.65
CA SER A 301 43.19 -9.56 5.08
C SER A 301 42.44 -10.75 5.66
N ALA A 302 43.20 -11.83 5.72
CA ALA A 302 43.13 -12.94 6.66
C ALA A 302 41.74 -13.41 7.12
N THR A 303 41.35 -14.55 6.54
CA THR A 303 40.65 -15.64 7.21
C THR A 303 40.85 -15.63 8.73
N THR A 304 39.79 -15.44 9.50
CA THR A 304 39.67 -16.07 10.82
C THR A 304 38.40 -16.90 10.83
N THR A 305 38.58 -18.15 10.46
CA THR A 305 37.68 -19.26 10.77
C THR A 305 37.61 -19.44 12.28
N THR A 306 36.43 -19.25 12.88
CA THR A 306 36.01 -20.04 14.04
C THR A 306 34.88 -20.96 13.59
N SER A 307 35.29 -22.18 13.25
CA SER A 307 34.44 -23.35 13.14
C SER A 307 33.97 -23.80 14.52
N THR A 308 32.66 -23.92 14.72
CA THR A 308 32.10 -24.98 15.57
C THR A 308 31.43 -26.01 14.68
N SER A 309 32.11 -27.13 14.55
CA SER A 309 31.65 -28.35 13.90
C SER A 309 30.61 -29.07 14.75
N SER A 310 29.51 -29.51 14.13
CA SER A 310 29.11 -30.93 14.19
C SER A 310 28.22 -31.29 12.98
N THR A 311 28.81 -32.13 12.14
CA THR A 311 28.31 -32.91 10.99
C THR A 311 27.18 -33.89 11.35
N PRO A 312 26.45 -34.53 10.40
CA PRO A 312 26.93 -34.86 9.04
C PRO A 312 26.00 -34.58 7.85
N HIS A 313 26.70 -34.33 6.74
CA HIS A 313 26.25 -34.38 5.36
C HIS A 313 25.53 -35.68 4.99
N HIS A 314 24.41 -35.53 4.28
CA HIS A 314 24.03 -36.46 3.22
C HIS A 314 24.53 -35.92 1.87
N PRO A 315 25.10 -36.77 0.99
CA PRO A 315 25.61 -36.34 -0.31
C PRO A 315 24.43 -36.14 -1.27
N HIS A 316 24.27 -34.92 -1.81
CA HIS A 316 23.37 -34.70 -2.95
C HIS A 316 24.00 -35.31 -4.21
N LYS A 317 23.65 -36.58 -4.44
CA LYS A 317 23.76 -37.27 -5.72
C LYS A 317 22.87 -36.52 -6.71
N ILE A 318 23.45 -35.96 -7.78
CA ILE A 318 22.70 -35.39 -8.91
C ILE A 318 21.86 -36.52 -9.51
N GLY A 319 20.56 -36.47 -9.24
CA GLY A 319 19.62 -37.53 -9.58
C GLY A 319 19.26 -37.50 -11.06
N SER A 320 19.65 -38.54 -11.78
CA SER A 320 19.13 -38.95 -13.10
C SER A 320 17.59 -39.08 -13.16
N SER A 321 16.89 -38.94 -12.03
CA SER A 321 15.44 -39.01 -11.91
C SER A 321 14.70 -37.86 -12.61
N ALA A 322 15.28 -36.66 -12.74
CA ALA A 322 14.58 -35.53 -13.38
C ALA A 322 14.49 -35.73 -14.91
N VAL A 323 15.57 -36.21 -15.51
CA VAL A 323 15.66 -36.50 -16.95
C VAL A 323 14.77 -37.69 -17.32
N PHE A 324 14.76 -38.76 -16.51
CA PHE A 324 13.88 -39.91 -16.73
C PHE A 324 12.38 -39.55 -16.63
N LYS A 325 11.99 -38.66 -15.71
CA LYS A 325 10.60 -38.18 -15.62
C LYS A 325 10.20 -37.36 -16.84
N LEU A 326 11.10 -36.52 -17.35
CA LEU A 326 10.84 -35.73 -18.55
C LEU A 326 10.65 -36.63 -19.78
N ILE A 327 11.54 -37.62 -19.97
CA ILE A 327 11.46 -38.59 -21.06
C ILE A 327 10.14 -39.40 -21.01
N LEU A 328 9.74 -39.86 -19.82
CA LEU A 328 8.49 -40.62 -19.65
C LEU A 328 7.26 -39.78 -20.02
N ILE A 329 7.22 -38.51 -19.61
CA ILE A 329 6.13 -37.59 -19.96
C ILE A 329 6.10 -37.36 -21.48
N THR A 330 7.25 -37.17 -22.12
CA THR A 330 7.32 -37.00 -23.58
C THR A 330 6.80 -38.23 -24.33
N VAL A 331 7.15 -39.45 -23.89
CA VAL A 331 6.66 -40.69 -24.51
C VAL A 331 5.14 -40.84 -24.36
N ILE A 332 4.57 -40.50 -23.20
CA ILE A 332 3.12 -40.55 -22.96
C ILE A 332 2.39 -39.55 -23.87
N ILE A 333 2.94 -38.34 -24.05
CA ILE A 333 2.36 -37.32 -24.96
C ILE A 333 2.41 -37.81 -26.41
N CYS A 334 3.51 -38.42 -26.85
CA CYS A 334 3.62 -38.97 -28.21
C CYS A 334 2.64 -40.13 -28.45
N ILE A 335 2.43 -41.00 -27.47
CA ILE A 335 1.44 -42.09 -27.58
C ILE A 335 0.02 -41.52 -27.59
N ALA A 336 -0.29 -40.53 -26.76
CA ALA A 336 -1.59 -39.87 -26.74
C ALA A 336 -1.87 -39.16 -28.07
N ALA A 337 -0.91 -38.44 -28.65
CA ALA A 337 -1.04 -37.81 -29.97
C ALA A 337 -1.25 -38.84 -31.09
N TYR A 338 -0.54 -39.97 -31.04
CA TYR A 338 -0.71 -41.06 -32.00
C TYR A 338 -2.08 -41.74 -31.90
N TYR A 339 -2.61 -41.92 -30.69
CA TYR A 339 -3.88 -42.65 -30.48
C TYR A 339 -5.13 -41.78 -30.61
N PHE A 340 -5.03 -40.49 -30.29
CA PHE A 340 -6.16 -39.54 -30.35
C PHE A 340 -6.16 -38.64 -31.59
N GLY A 341 -5.21 -38.83 -32.51
CA GLY A 341 -5.21 -38.22 -33.84
C GLY A 341 -5.27 -36.69 -33.79
N LEU A 342 -4.12 -36.07 -33.51
CA LEU A 342 -3.88 -34.65 -33.79
C LEU A 342 -3.04 -34.51 -35.06
#